data_AF-A0AAV6CS22-F1
#
_entry.id   AF-A0AAV6CS22-F1
#
_cell.length_a   1.000
_cell.length_b   1.000
_cell.length_c   1.000
_cell.angle_alpha   90.00
_cell.angle_beta   90.00
_cell.angle_gamma   90.00
#
_symmetry.space_group_name_H-M   'P 1'
#
loop_
_entity.id
_entity.type
_entity.pdbx_description
1 polymer ?
#
loop_
_entity_poly.entity_id
_entity_poly.type
_entity_poly.pdbx_seq_one_letter_code
_entity_poly.pdbx_strand_id
1 'polypeptide(L)'
;MLPWILVVVAAVVAGCAASPSEGQAAGDVRARIDHIVVIFQENRSFDNVFGLFPGADGLSNSRSAPPQVDRDGRVYRTLPQPIDTSKRPPAPDLRFPPDLPNAPFLIDWFAPPGEKTGDLVHRFYQEQHQINGGRMDKFVAWSDAAGLVMGHYDGSKLATWALAKEFTLLDRFHHAAFGGSFLNHFWLVCACTPVWREAPAEVR
;
A
#
# COMPACT_ATOMS: atom_id res chain seq x y z
N MET A 1 -17.44 60.05 -41.64
CA MET A 1 -16.61 59.19 -40.78
C MET A 1 -17.53 58.17 -40.14
N LEU A 2 -17.44 56.89 -40.52
CA LEU A 2 -18.32 55.81 -40.04
C LEU A 2 -18.05 55.49 -38.56
N PRO A 3 -19.05 55.41 -37.67
CA PRO A 3 -18.87 54.77 -36.38
C PRO A 3 -19.04 53.26 -36.52
N TRP A 4 -18.05 52.53 -36.03
CA TRP A 4 -18.00 51.07 -36.01
C TRP A 4 -18.95 50.57 -34.91
N ILE A 5 -19.90 49.70 -35.28
CA ILE A 5 -20.73 48.97 -34.30
C ILE A 5 -19.93 47.76 -33.83
N LEU A 6 -19.45 47.81 -32.58
CA LEU A 6 -18.91 46.67 -31.86
C LEU A 6 -20.09 45.79 -31.40
N VAL A 7 -20.29 44.65 -32.06
CA VAL A 7 -21.17 43.58 -31.58
C VAL A 7 -20.38 42.77 -30.54
N VAL A 8 -20.70 42.96 -29.26
CA VAL A 8 -20.21 42.08 -28.20
C VAL A 8 -21.08 40.83 -28.19
N VAL A 9 -20.53 39.71 -28.67
CA VAL A 9 -21.15 38.38 -28.49
C VAL A 9 -20.88 37.95 -27.05
N ALA A 10 -21.90 38.02 -26.20
CA ALA A 10 -21.87 37.41 -24.88
C ALA A 10 -21.90 35.89 -25.04
N ALA A 11 -20.75 35.24 -24.90
CA ALA A 11 -20.68 33.78 -24.81
C ALA A 11 -21.26 33.35 -23.46
N VAL A 12 -22.50 32.85 -23.47
CA VAL A 12 -23.08 32.13 -22.34
C VAL A 12 -22.34 30.81 -22.22
N VAL A 13 -21.36 30.74 -21.33
CA VAL A 13 -20.75 29.48 -20.91
C VAL A 13 -21.79 28.76 -20.04
N ALA A 14 -22.61 27.93 -20.67
CA ALA A 14 -23.44 26.97 -19.96
C ALA A 14 -22.50 25.96 -19.30
N GLY A 15 -22.15 26.21 -18.04
CA GLY A 15 -21.44 25.25 -17.22
C GLY A 15 -22.32 24.01 -17.07
N CYS A 16 -21.90 22.90 -17.67
CA CYS A 16 -22.42 21.58 -17.35
C CYS A 16 -22.02 21.27 -15.90
N ALA A 17 -22.79 21.78 -14.94
CA ALA A 17 -22.85 21.18 -13.61
C ALA A 17 -23.45 19.80 -13.81
N ALA A 18 -22.60 18.79 -13.94
CA ALA A 18 -23.03 17.41 -13.77
C ALA A 18 -23.54 17.30 -12.34
N SER A 19 -24.85 17.28 -12.17
CA SER A 19 -25.46 16.85 -10.91
C SER A 19 -24.83 15.50 -10.55
N PRO A 20 -24.41 15.27 -9.30
CA PRO A 20 -24.05 13.92 -8.89
C PRO A 20 -25.25 13.06 -9.25
N SER A 21 -25.05 12.03 -10.08
CA SER A 21 -26.07 11.00 -10.21
C SER A 21 -26.28 10.49 -8.80
N GLU A 22 -27.45 10.73 -8.22
CA GLU A 22 -27.92 9.96 -7.08
C GLU A 22 -27.80 8.50 -7.53
N GLY A 23 -26.74 7.83 -7.07
CA GLY A 23 -26.60 6.40 -7.28
C GLY A 23 -27.89 5.80 -6.75
N GLN A 24 -28.61 5.06 -7.62
CA GLN A 24 -29.80 4.33 -7.23
C GLN A 24 -29.53 3.73 -5.86
N ALA A 25 -30.30 4.13 -4.85
CA ALA A 25 -30.18 3.59 -3.52
C ALA A 25 -30.17 2.07 -3.68
N ALA A 26 -29.00 1.47 -3.48
CA ALA A 26 -28.85 0.04 -3.64
C ALA A 26 -29.86 -0.55 -2.66
N GLY A 27 -30.92 -1.19 -3.18
CA GLY A 27 -31.96 -1.77 -2.32
C GLY A 27 -31.31 -2.59 -1.22
N ASP A 28 -31.92 -2.58 -0.04
CA ASP A 28 -31.33 -3.09 1.22
C ASP A 28 -30.41 -4.28 0.95
N VAL A 29 -29.10 -4.09 1.17
CA VAL A 29 -28.10 -5.12 0.91
C VAL A 29 -28.39 -6.39 1.71
N ARG A 30 -29.04 -6.24 2.87
CA ARG A 30 -29.45 -7.36 3.73
C ARG A 30 -30.59 -8.17 3.12
N ALA A 31 -31.34 -7.61 2.18
CA ALA A 31 -32.34 -8.36 1.42
C ALA A 31 -31.70 -9.27 0.35
N ARG A 32 -30.39 -9.17 0.12
CA ARG A 32 -29.66 -9.92 -0.91
C ARG A 32 -28.46 -10.72 -0.39
N ILE A 33 -27.99 -10.45 0.84
CA ILE A 33 -26.83 -11.08 1.45
C ILE A 33 -27.19 -11.58 2.85
N ASP A 34 -27.27 -12.89 3.02
CA ASP A 34 -27.54 -13.55 4.31
C ASP A 34 -26.27 -13.78 5.13
N HIS A 35 -25.13 -14.00 4.45
CA HIS A 35 -23.87 -14.39 5.07
C HIS A 35 -22.72 -13.55 4.56
N ILE A 36 -21.92 -13.02 5.50
CA ILE A 36 -20.66 -12.36 5.22
C ILE A 36 -19.56 -13.20 5.86
N VAL A 37 -18.65 -13.71 5.03
CA VAL A 37 -17.45 -14.42 5.49
C VAL A 37 -16.26 -13.48 5.31
N VAL A 38 -15.57 -13.18 6.40
CA VAL A 38 -14.37 -12.33 6.39
C VAL A 38 -13.15 -13.21 6.53
N ILE A 39 -12.30 -13.25 5.49
CA ILE A 39 -11.00 -13.92 5.52
C ILE A 39 -9.94 -12.85 5.74
N PHE A 40 -9.37 -12.80 6.94
CA PHE A 40 -8.34 -11.83 7.30
C PHE A 40 -6.94 -12.41 7.07
N GLN A 41 -6.22 -11.86 6.11
CA GLN A 41 -4.85 -12.25 5.75
C GLN A 41 -3.83 -11.32 6.41
N GLU A 42 -2.56 -11.75 6.43
CA GLU A 42 -1.51 -11.08 7.21
C GLU A 42 -0.30 -10.63 6.35
N ASN A 43 0.29 -9.51 6.80
CA ASN A 43 1.59 -8.92 6.50
C ASN A 43 2.02 -8.79 5.02
N ARG A 44 1.09 -8.39 4.15
CA ARG A 44 1.39 -8.06 2.74
C ARG A 44 0.72 -6.74 2.34
N SER A 45 1.49 -5.81 1.76
CA SER A 45 0.96 -4.58 1.19
C SER A 45 0.26 -4.85 -0.14
N PHE A 46 -0.58 -3.90 -0.60
CA PHE A 46 -1.22 -3.98 -1.90
C PHE A 46 -0.19 -4.13 -3.02
N ASP A 47 0.80 -3.23 -3.07
CA ASP A 47 1.86 -3.25 -4.11
C ASP A 47 2.70 -4.53 -4.09
N ASN A 48 2.83 -5.21 -2.95
CA ASN A 48 3.58 -6.45 -2.86
C ASN A 48 2.88 -7.62 -3.58
N VAL A 49 1.55 -7.67 -3.64
CA VAL A 49 0.80 -8.82 -4.18
C VAL A 49 -0.04 -8.47 -5.41
N PHE A 50 -0.59 -7.26 -5.46
CA PHE A 50 -1.50 -6.76 -6.50
C PHE A 50 -0.94 -5.55 -7.24
N GLY A 51 0.30 -5.14 -6.98
CA GLY A 51 0.92 -3.97 -7.61
C GLY A 51 0.97 -4.04 -9.14
N LEU A 52 0.97 -5.24 -9.71
CA LEU A 52 0.94 -5.47 -11.16
C LEU A 52 -0.47 -5.79 -11.71
N PHE A 53 -1.52 -5.72 -10.88
CA PHE A 53 -2.87 -6.07 -11.30
C PHE A 53 -3.38 -5.10 -12.38
N PRO A 54 -3.89 -5.58 -13.53
CA PRO A 54 -4.33 -4.71 -14.61
C PRO A 54 -5.42 -3.73 -14.17
N GLY A 55 -5.17 -2.43 -14.36
CA GLY A 55 -6.12 -1.37 -14.02
C GLY A 55 -6.13 -0.93 -12.56
N ALA A 56 -5.32 -1.54 -11.69
CA ALA A 56 -5.18 -1.10 -10.31
C ALA A 56 -4.30 0.14 -10.17
N ASP A 57 -4.59 0.94 -9.14
CA ASP A 57 -3.69 1.97 -8.59
C ASP A 57 -2.51 1.32 -7.85
N GLY A 58 -1.54 0.81 -8.60
CA GLY A 58 -0.39 0.06 -8.07
C GLY A 58 0.96 0.52 -8.62
N LEU A 59 1.89 -0.43 -8.84
CA LEU A 59 3.27 -0.17 -9.27
C LEU A 59 3.40 0.52 -10.64
N SER A 60 2.36 0.52 -11.47
CA SER A 60 2.31 1.35 -12.68
C SER A 60 2.51 2.84 -12.37
N ASN A 61 2.06 3.29 -11.19
CA ASN A 61 2.22 4.65 -10.68
C ASN A 61 3.54 4.89 -9.95
N SER A 62 4.33 3.84 -9.66
CA SER A 62 5.62 3.97 -8.98
C SER A 62 6.75 4.43 -9.91
N ARG A 63 6.52 4.53 -11.22
CA ARG A 63 7.56 4.95 -12.20
C ARG A 63 8.09 6.37 -11.95
N SER A 64 7.32 7.21 -11.26
CA SER A 64 7.70 8.56 -10.84
C SER A 64 8.03 8.65 -9.35
N ALA A 65 8.04 7.54 -8.62
CA ALA A 65 8.36 7.54 -7.20
C ALA A 65 9.83 7.97 -6.98
N PRO A 66 10.10 8.75 -5.92
CA PRO A 66 11.47 9.11 -5.58
C PRO A 66 12.31 7.86 -5.23
N PRO A 67 13.63 7.90 -5.48
CA PRO A 67 14.52 6.82 -5.06
C PRO A 67 14.54 6.74 -3.53
N GLN A 68 14.77 5.54 -2.99
CA GLN A 68 14.87 5.39 -1.54
C GLN A 68 16.15 6.05 -1.02
N VAL A 69 16.04 6.65 0.16
CA VAL A 69 17.13 7.35 0.84
C VAL A 69 17.39 6.73 2.21
N ASP A 70 18.61 6.90 2.72
CA ASP A 70 18.97 6.54 4.09
C ASP A 70 18.31 7.48 5.13
N ARG A 71 18.62 7.28 6.41
CA ARG A 71 18.04 8.08 7.49
C ARG A 71 18.40 9.56 7.40
N ASP A 72 19.59 9.88 6.87
CA ASP A 72 20.12 11.22 6.66
C ASP A 72 19.65 11.85 5.33
N GLY A 73 18.90 11.10 4.50
CA GLY A 73 18.38 11.57 3.23
C GLY A 73 19.33 11.36 2.04
N ARG A 74 20.41 10.58 2.18
CA ARG A 74 21.29 10.23 1.06
C ARG A 74 20.68 9.11 0.23
N VAL A 75 20.66 9.29 -1.09
CA VAL A 75 20.12 8.29 -2.02
C VAL A 75 20.96 7.01 -1.97
N TYR A 76 20.31 5.86 -1.82
CA TYR A 76 20.97 4.57 -1.97
C TYR A 76 21.41 4.36 -3.43
N ARG A 77 22.69 4.02 -3.64
CA ARG A 77 23.20 3.65 -4.97
C ARG A 77 22.59 2.33 -5.45
N THR A 78 22.54 1.36 -4.55
CA THR A 78 21.88 0.06 -4.67
C THR A 78 21.20 -0.23 -3.34
N LEU A 79 20.18 -1.09 -3.35
CA LEU A 79 19.54 -1.51 -2.12
C LEU A 79 20.54 -2.29 -1.24
N PRO A 80 20.47 -2.14 0.09
CA PRO A 80 21.24 -2.99 0.99
C PRO A 80 20.78 -4.45 0.88
N GLN A 81 21.73 -5.39 1.01
CA GLN A 81 21.48 -6.84 0.97
C GLN A 81 20.23 -7.22 1.79
N PRO A 82 19.21 -7.83 1.16
CA PRO A 82 18.05 -8.37 1.86
C PRO A 82 18.43 -9.24 3.06
N ILE A 83 17.73 -9.04 4.18
CA ILE A 83 17.92 -9.80 5.42
C ILE A 83 16.73 -10.72 5.63
N ASP A 84 17.02 -12.00 5.89
CA ASP A 84 16.04 -12.97 6.34
C ASP A 84 15.87 -12.85 7.87
N THR A 85 14.84 -12.10 8.26
CA THR A 85 14.45 -11.88 9.65
C THR A 85 13.75 -13.09 10.29
N SER A 86 13.44 -14.13 9.51
CA SER A 86 12.89 -15.39 10.05
C SER A 86 13.97 -16.25 10.74
N LYS A 87 15.25 -16.02 10.41
CA LYS A 87 16.40 -16.67 11.05
C LYS A 87 16.69 -16.07 12.43
N ARG A 88 17.30 -16.88 13.30
CA ARG A 88 17.72 -16.48 14.65
C ARG A 88 19.21 -16.83 14.84
N PRO A 89 20.14 -15.84 14.78
CA PRO A 89 19.90 -14.41 14.53
C PRO A 89 19.47 -14.12 13.07
N PRO A 90 18.85 -12.95 12.79
CA PRO A 90 18.64 -12.47 11.43
C PRO A 90 19.96 -12.47 10.64
N ALA A 91 19.90 -12.88 9.38
CA ALA A 91 21.09 -13.05 8.54
C ALA A 91 20.79 -12.69 7.07
N PRO A 92 21.81 -12.38 6.26
CA PRO A 92 21.64 -12.17 4.83
C PRO A 92 20.84 -13.29 4.15
N ASP A 93 19.87 -12.90 3.32
CA ASP A 93 19.18 -13.82 2.44
C ASP A 93 19.96 -13.95 1.12
N LEU A 94 20.83 -14.95 1.06
CA LEU A 94 21.77 -15.15 -0.05
C LEU A 94 21.10 -15.57 -1.37
N ARG A 95 19.78 -15.77 -1.39
CA ARG A 95 19.03 -15.93 -2.65
C ARG A 95 18.97 -14.63 -3.45
N PHE A 96 19.06 -13.49 -2.76
CA PHE A 96 18.98 -12.17 -3.38
C PHE A 96 20.38 -11.58 -3.61
N PRO A 97 20.64 -10.94 -4.76
CA PRO A 97 21.87 -10.21 -5.02
C PRO A 97 22.11 -9.08 -4.00
N PRO A 98 23.37 -8.77 -3.66
CA PRO A 98 23.70 -7.69 -2.71
C PRO A 98 23.56 -6.28 -3.30
N ASP A 99 23.36 -6.17 -4.60
CA ASP A 99 23.47 -4.93 -5.39
C ASP A 99 22.22 -4.64 -6.22
N LEU A 100 21.05 -5.08 -5.75
CA LEU A 100 19.77 -4.80 -6.40
C LEU A 100 19.60 -3.28 -6.65
N PRO A 101 19.05 -2.88 -7.82
CA PRO A 101 18.77 -1.47 -8.10
C PRO A 101 17.88 -0.84 -7.03
N ASN A 102 18.06 0.45 -6.76
CA ASN A 102 17.18 1.23 -5.87
C ASN A 102 15.80 1.49 -6.51
N ALA A 103 15.03 0.42 -6.65
CA ALA A 103 13.72 0.36 -7.28
C ALA A 103 12.97 -0.90 -6.80
N PRO A 104 11.64 -0.97 -7.00
CA PRO A 104 10.91 -2.22 -6.81
C PRO A 104 11.47 -3.35 -7.69
N PHE A 105 11.45 -4.58 -7.16
CA PHE A 105 11.95 -5.77 -7.89
C PHE A 105 11.07 -7.01 -7.65
N LEU A 106 11.11 -7.94 -8.62
CA LEU A 106 10.38 -9.21 -8.54
C LEU A 106 11.06 -10.17 -7.57
N ILE A 107 10.34 -10.55 -6.50
CA ILE A 107 10.77 -11.57 -5.54
C ILE A 107 10.79 -12.96 -6.20
N ASP A 108 9.90 -13.23 -7.15
CA ASP A 108 9.72 -14.51 -7.83
C ASP A 108 11.02 -15.12 -8.41
N TRP A 109 11.97 -14.27 -8.81
CA TRP A 109 13.27 -14.72 -9.35
C TRP A 109 14.19 -15.33 -8.31
N PHE A 110 13.96 -15.05 -7.02
CA PHE A 110 14.84 -15.41 -5.92
C PHE A 110 14.15 -16.31 -4.89
N ALA A 111 12.85 -16.08 -4.64
CA ALA A 111 12.04 -16.82 -3.69
C ALA A 111 10.58 -16.90 -4.18
N PRO A 112 10.20 -17.93 -4.95
CA PRO A 112 8.85 -18.10 -5.47
C PRO A 112 7.76 -18.08 -4.38
N PRO A 113 6.51 -17.75 -4.72
CA PRO A 113 5.40 -17.82 -3.77
C PRO A 113 5.32 -19.18 -3.06
N GLY A 114 5.20 -19.16 -1.74
CA GLY A 114 5.20 -20.34 -0.88
C GLY A 114 6.53 -20.58 -0.16
N GLU A 115 7.63 -20.03 -0.66
CA GLU A 115 8.88 -19.98 0.10
C GLU A 115 8.82 -18.89 1.17
N LYS A 116 9.44 -19.16 2.32
CA LYS A 116 9.57 -18.15 3.37
C LYS A 116 10.62 -17.13 2.97
N THR A 117 10.30 -15.86 3.18
CA THR A 117 11.22 -14.72 3.14
C THR A 117 11.26 -14.09 4.53
N GLY A 118 12.11 -13.08 4.72
CA GLY A 118 12.07 -12.26 5.92
C GLY A 118 10.69 -11.60 6.11
N ASP A 119 10.23 -11.54 7.35
CA ASP A 119 9.14 -10.67 7.76
C ASP A 119 9.64 -9.22 7.88
N LEU A 120 8.81 -8.28 7.46
CA LEU A 120 9.15 -6.86 7.41
C LEU A 120 8.61 -6.18 8.66
N VAL A 121 9.36 -5.26 9.24
CA VAL A 121 8.84 -4.40 10.31
C VAL A 121 7.54 -3.68 9.90
N HIS A 122 6.52 -3.82 10.73
CA HIS A 122 5.19 -3.22 10.57
C HIS A 122 4.74 -2.61 11.90
N ARG A 123 5.47 -1.59 12.35
CA ARG A 123 5.30 -0.93 13.65
C ARG A 123 4.85 0.51 13.47
N PHE A 124 4.05 0.99 14.41
CA PHE A 124 3.35 2.28 14.35
C PHE A 124 4.24 3.46 13.94
N TYR A 125 5.41 3.61 14.56
CA TYR A 125 6.33 4.71 14.25
C TYR A 125 7.18 4.46 13.00
N GLN A 126 7.55 3.21 12.75
CA GLN A 126 8.35 2.84 11.59
C GLN A 126 7.60 3.15 10.29
N GLU A 127 6.33 2.79 10.20
CA GLU A 127 5.51 3.08 9.01
C GLU A 127 5.44 4.59 8.72
N GLN A 128 5.25 5.41 9.76
CA GLN A 128 5.27 6.87 9.61
C GLN A 128 6.63 7.40 9.13
N HIS A 129 7.72 6.85 9.67
CA HIS A 129 9.06 7.19 9.23
C HIS A 129 9.35 6.76 7.79
N GLN A 130 8.81 5.62 7.35
CA GLN A 130 8.93 5.12 5.97
C GLN A 130 8.17 6.01 4.98
N ILE A 131 6.95 6.42 5.34
CA ILE A 131 6.11 7.35 4.57
C ILE A 131 6.76 8.74 4.47
N ASN A 132 7.48 9.15 5.50
CA ASN A 132 8.31 10.36 5.50
C ASN A 132 7.54 11.61 5.02
N GLY A 133 6.41 11.90 5.67
CA GLY A 133 5.56 13.05 5.33
C GLY A 133 4.96 12.97 3.92
N GLY A 134 4.73 11.77 3.40
CA GLY A 134 4.17 11.53 2.06
C GLY A 134 5.20 11.49 0.95
N ARG A 135 6.49 11.60 1.26
CA ARG A 135 7.56 11.46 0.25
C ARG A 135 7.79 10.01 -0.17
N MET A 136 7.38 9.03 0.64
CA MET A 136 7.41 7.61 0.31
C MET A 136 8.81 7.06 -0.04
N ASP A 137 9.87 7.61 0.57
CA ASP A 137 11.25 7.36 0.16
C ASP A 137 12.17 6.82 1.27
N LYS A 138 11.61 6.47 2.44
CA LYS A 138 12.39 5.96 3.58
C LYS A 138 11.99 4.55 4.00
N PHE A 139 11.36 3.78 3.12
CA PHE A 139 11.00 2.38 3.37
C PHE A 139 12.23 1.54 3.74
N VAL A 140 13.30 1.70 2.96
CA VAL A 140 14.58 0.99 3.16
C VAL A 140 15.27 1.44 4.46
N ALA A 141 15.30 2.74 4.76
CA ALA A 141 15.98 3.30 5.93
C ALA A 141 15.42 2.82 7.29
N TRP A 142 14.17 2.38 7.30
CA TRP A 142 13.44 1.94 8.49
C TRP A 142 12.98 0.49 8.43
N SER A 143 13.46 -0.27 7.46
CA SER A 143 13.24 -1.72 7.37
C SER A 143 14.30 -2.50 8.15
N ASP A 144 13.88 -3.53 8.89
CA ASP A 144 14.76 -4.55 9.48
C ASP A 144 15.11 -5.68 8.49
N ALA A 145 14.35 -5.81 7.40
CA ALA A 145 14.62 -6.72 6.29
C ALA A 145 15.47 -6.08 5.17
N ALA A 146 16.01 -4.87 5.41
CA ALA A 146 16.84 -4.12 4.47
C ALA A 146 16.15 -3.95 3.10
N GLY A 147 16.84 -4.24 1.99
CA GLY A 147 16.33 -4.08 0.63
C GLY A 147 15.10 -4.92 0.31
N LEU A 148 14.76 -5.94 1.10
CA LEU A 148 13.58 -6.79 0.87
C LEU A 148 12.27 -5.99 0.84
N VAL A 149 12.21 -4.85 1.52
CA VAL A 149 11.02 -3.97 1.56
C VAL A 149 10.60 -3.45 0.19
N MET A 150 11.51 -3.44 -0.78
CA MET A 150 11.22 -3.04 -2.16
C MET A 150 10.77 -4.22 -3.03
N GLY A 151 10.74 -5.44 -2.49
CA GLY A 151 10.31 -6.61 -3.23
C GLY A 151 8.79 -6.67 -3.41
N HIS A 152 8.35 -7.12 -4.58
CA HIS A 152 6.96 -7.48 -4.87
C HIS A 152 6.90 -8.80 -5.63
N TYR A 153 5.75 -9.48 -5.54
CA TYR A 153 5.45 -10.65 -6.35
C TYR A 153 4.79 -10.24 -7.66
N ASP A 154 4.90 -11.09 -8.67
CA ASP A 154 4.08 -10.98 -9.88
C ASP A 154 2.57 -11.14 -9.56
N GLY A 155 2.26 -12.06 -8.65
CA GLY A 155 0.91 -12.27 -8.12
C GLY A 155 -0.07 -12.95 -9.09
N SER A 156 0.17 -12.94 -10.41
CA SER A 156 -0.82 -13.39 -11.42
C SER A 156 -1.24 -14.86 -11.34
N LYS A 157 -0.42 -15.68 -10.68
CA LYS A 157 -0.65 -17.11 -10.45
C LYS A 157 -1.26 -17.42 -9.08
N LEU A 158 -1.47 -16.42 -8.22
CA LEU A 158 -2.07 -16.62 -6.91
C LEU A 158 -3.58 -16.83 -7.03
N ALA A 159 -4.15 -17.67 -6.15
CA ALA A 159 -5.60 -17.87 -6.09
C ALA A 159 -6.36 -16.56 -5.80
N THR A 160 -5.78 -15.69 -4.97
CA THR A 160 -6.32 -14.36 -4.67
C THR A 160 -6.38 -13.44 -5.89
N TRP A 161 -5.44 -13.58 -6.82
CA TRP A 161 -5.47 -12.86 -8.09
C TRP A 161 -6.60 -13.35 -9.00
N ALA A 162 -6.85 -14.67 -9.03
CA ALA A 162 -7.98 -15.21 -9.76
C ALA A 162 -9.30 -14.66 -9.23
N LEU A 163 -9.47 -14.59 -7.90
CA LEU A 163 -10.64 -13.98 -7.27
C LEU A 163 -10.77 -12.48 -7.61
N ALA A 164 -9.66 -11.73 -7.59
CA ALA A 164 -9.67 -10.31 -7.94
C ALA A 164 -10.07 -10.03 -9.41
N LYS A 165 -9.85 -10.98 -10.33
CA LYS A 165 -10.34 -10.87 -11.72
C LYS A 165 -11.83 -11.15 -11.85
N GLU A 166 -12.37 -12.02 -11.01
CA GLU A 166 -13.77 -12.44 -11.04
C GLU A 166 -14.68 -11.48 -10.27
N PHE A 167 -14.15 -10.87 -9.20
CA PHE A 167 -14.88 -10.02 -8.28
C PHE A 167 -14.29 -8.61 -8.20
N THR A 168 -14.63 -7.88 -7.14
CA THR A 168 -14.14 -6.52 -6.89
C THR A 168 -12.81 -6.55 -6.16
N LEU A 169 -11.81 -5.87 -6.72
CA LEU A 169 -10.58 -5.51 -6.03
C LEU A 169 -10.69 -4.08 -5.50
N LEU A 170 -10.32 -3.88 -4.23
CA LEU A 170 -10.23 -2.56 -3.62
C LEU A 170 -8.76 -2.12 -3.60
N ASP A 171 -8.37 -1.23 -4.51
CA ASP A 171 -7.00 -0.72 -4.67
C ASP A 171 -6.71 0.56 -3.88
N ARG A 172 -7.71 1.07 -3.15
CA ARG A 172 -7.61 2.23 -2.24
C ARG A 172 -8.13 1.91 -0.85
N PHE A 173 -7.93 0.67 -0.42
CA PHE A 173 -8.25 0.21 0.92
C PHE A 173 -7.00 0.27 1.81
N HIS A 174 -7.08 1.03 2.90
CA HIS A 174 -5.99 1.20 3.85
C HIS A 174 -6.35 0.52 5.17
N HIS A 175 -5.33 -0.03 5.85
CA HIS A 175 -5.50 -0.40 7.26
C HIS A 175 -5.93 0.81 8.09
N ALA A 176 -6.66 0.57 9.18
CA ALA A 176 -7.33 1.64 9.92
C ALA A 176 -6.38 2.48 10.77
N ALA A 177 -5.25 1.90 11.19
CA ALA A 177 -4.22 2.58 11.95
C ALA A 177 -2.84 2.08 11.55
N PHE A 178 -1.83 2.94 11.67
CA PHE A 178 -0.43 2.48 11.55
C PHE A 178 -0.12 1.36 12.54
N GLY A 179 0.83 0.51 12.19
CA GLY A 179 1.37 -0.55 13.01
C GLY A 179 0.76 -1.92 12.77
N GLY A 180 1.11 -2.84 13.67
CA GLY A 180 0.94 -4.26 13.43
C GLY A 180 -0.44 -4.82 13.69
N SER A 181 -0.51 -6.15 13.63
CA SER A 181 -1.74 -6.93 13.59
C SER A 181 -2.65 -6.69 14.80
N PHE A 182 -2.09 -6.58 16.01
CA PHE A 182 -2.88 -6.41 17.23
C PHE A 182 -3.85 -5.23 17.13
N LEU A 183 -3.37 -4.03 16.78
CA LEU A 183 -4.20 -2.83 16.71
C LEU A 183 -5.24 -2.94 15.57
N ASN A 184 -4.80 -3.36 14.38
CA ASN A 184 -5.67 -3.43 13.21
C ASN A 184 -6.75 -4.52 13.31
N HIS A 185 -6.52 -5.60 14.07
CA HIS A 185 -7.56 -6.57 14.39
C HIS A 185 -8.71 -5.97 15.19
N PHE A 186 -8.45 -5.11 16.19
CA PHE A 186 -9.54 -4.40 16.89
C PHE A 186 -10.30 -3.50 15.93
N TRP A 187 -9.59 -2.73 15.10
CA TRP A 187 -10.25 -1.86 14.14
C TRP A 187 -11.11 -2.60 13.13
N LEU A 188 -10.73 -3.80 12.70
CA LEU A 188 -11.59 -4.64 11.85
C LEU A 188 -12.91 -5.01 12.53
N VAL A 189 -12.88 -5.34 13.83
CA VAL A 189 -14.04 -5.89 14.54
C VAL A 189 -14.95 -4.81 15.12
N CYS A 190 -14.38 -3.77 15.74
CA CYS A 190 -15.12 -2.76 16.50
C CYS A 190 -14.90 -1.33 16.00
N ALA A 191 -14.04 -1.10 15.01
CA ALA A 191 -13.57 0.23 14.63
C ALA A 191 -13.08 1.05 15.84
N CYS A 192 -12.32 0.39 16.73
CA CYS A 192 -11.93 0.95 18.02
C CYS A 192 -10.47 0.67 18.37
N THR A 193 -9.86 1.57 19.13
CA THR A 193 -8.51 1.38 19.68
C THR A 193 -8.59 0.81 21.09
N PRO A 194 -7.88 -0.30 21.41
CA PRO A 194 -7.89 -0.85 22.75
C PRO A 194 -7.24 0.12 23.75
N VAL A 195 -7.84 0.25 24.93
CA VAL A 195 -7.37 1.17 25.98
C VAL A 195 -7.04 0.39 27.24
N TRP A 196 -5.80 0.49 27.71
CA TRP A 196 -5.41 -0.03 29.02
C TRP A 196 -5.62 1.04 30.10
N ARG A 197 -6.86 1.16 30.60
CA ARG A 197 -7.25 2.22 31.55
C ARG A 197 -6.44 2.19 32.85
N GLU A 198 -6.04 1.01 33.29
CA GLU A 198 -5.27 0.78 34.52
C GLU A 198 -3.78 0.52 34.25
N ALA A 199 -3.25 1.02 33.12
CA ALA A 199 -1.83 0.94 32.82
C ALA A 199 -1.00 1.53 33.99
N PRO A 200 0.03 0.83 34.50
CA PRO A 200 0.97 1.36 35.47
C PRO A 200 1.57 2.69 35.00
N ALA A 201 1.90 3.58 35.94
CA ALA A 201 2.41 4.92 35.60
C ALA A 201 3.71 4.87 34.78
N GLU A 202 4.47 3.79 34.90
CA GLU A 202 5.75 3.57 34.22
C GLU A 202 5.58 3.23 32.73
N VAL A 203 4.37 2.92 32.28
CA VAL A 203 4.06 2.53 30.89
C VAL A 203 2.97 3.39 30.24
N ARG A 204 2.52 4.46 30.92
CA ARG A 204 1.59 5.47 30.38
C ARG A 204 2.28 6.51 29.51
#